data_AF-A0AAW2M0Y4-F1
#
_entry.id   AF-A0AAW2M0Y4-F1
#
_cell.length_a   1.000
_cell.length_b   1.000
_cell.length_c   1.000
_cell.angle_alpha   90.00
_cell.angle_beta   90.00
_cell.angle_gamma   90.00
#
_symmetry.space_group_name_H-M   'P 1'
#
loop_
_entity.id
_entity.type
_entity.pdbx_description
1 polymer ?
#
loop_
_entity_poly.entity_id
_entity_poly.type
_entity_poly.pdbx_seq_one_letter_code
_entity_poly.pdbx_strand_id
1 'polypeptide(L)'
;MPKSICETGLPFIEKAGVAHKIHFIASHAMPALHNLLHNGEEGTFDFAFVDADKENYIKYHEQLLKLVKVGGIIGYDNTLWSGTVALAEEDLSQEWVERIGPNR
;
A
#
# COMPACT_ATOMS: atom_id res chain seq x y z
N MET A 1 -5.24 -8.87 3.24
CA MET A 1 -5.26 -8.84 4.71
C MET A 1 -6.60 -9.37 5.22
N PRO A 2 -6.65 -10.29 6.19
CA PRO A 2 -7.90 -10.74 6.79
C PRO A 2 -8.61 -9.61 7.56
N LYS A 3 -9.93 -9.53 7.45
CA LYS A 3 -10.76 -8.52 8.14
C LYS A 3 -10.52 -8.48 9.66
N SER A 4 -10.27 -9.64 10.26
CA SER A 4 -10.01 -9.81 11.69
C SER A 4 -8.81 -9.01 12.22
N ILE A 5 -7.80 -8.73 11.39
CA ILE A 5 -6.62 -7.96 11.82
C ILE A 5 -6.99 -6.47 12.00
N CYS A 6 -7.76 -5.90 11.07
CA CYS A 6 -8.22 -4.52 11.20
C CYS A 6 -9.20 -4.35 12.37
N GLU A 7 -10.05 -5.34 12.61
CA GLU A 7 -10.98 -5.37 13.76
C GLU A 7 -10.24 -5.41 15.10
N THR A 8 -9.04 -6.00 15.15
CA THR A 8 -8.22 -6.03 16.38
C THR A 8 -7.76 -4.63 16.81
N GLY A 9 -7.40 -3.77 15.84
CA GLY A 9 -6.95 -2.39 16.11
C GLY A 9 -8.10 -1.40 16.33
N LEU A 10 -9.30 -1.72 15.86
CA LEU A 10 -10.44 -0.81 15.83
C LEU A 10 -10.80 -0.22 17.22
N PRO A 11 -10.82 -0.97 18.34
CA PRO A 11 -11.15 -0.40 19.65
C PRO A 11 -10.23 0.74 20.08
N PHE A 12 -8.95 0.72 19.68
CA PHE A 12 -8.00 1.79 19.98
C PHE A 12 -8.27 3.04 19.15
N ILE A 13 -8.64 2.86 17.88
CA ILE A 13 -9.01 3.93 16.95
C ILE A 13 -10.33 4.59 17.38
N GLU A 14 -11.29 3.79 17.83
CA GLU A 14 -12.55 4.25 18.42
C GLU A 14 -12.31 5.05 19.70
N LYS A 15 -11.45 4.53 20.61
CA LYS A 15 -11.04 5.23 21.82
C LYS A 15 -10.34 6.56 21.53
N ALA A 16 -9.60 6.65 20.42
CA ALA A 16 -8.99 7.90 19.96
C ALA A 16 -10.00 8.88 19.30
N GLY A 17 -11.26 8.46 19.09
CA GLY A 17 -12.32 9.32 18.55
C GLY A 17 -12.23 9.60 17.05
N VAL A 18 -11.42 8.85 16.30
CA VAL A 18 -11.15 9.11 14.87
C VAL A 18 -11.68 8.04 13.93
N ALA A 19 -12.34 7.00 14.44
CA ALA A 19 -12.89 5.91 13.63
C ALA A 19 -13.83 6.38 12.50
N HIS A 20 -14.58 7.47 12.72
CA HIS A 20 -15.47 8.07 11.74
C HIS A 20 -14.78 8.61 10.48
N LYS A 21 -13.44 8.76 10.51
CA LYS A 21 -12.62 9.19 9.36
C LYS A 21 -12.21 8.02 8.46
N ILE A 22 -12.45 6.78 8.89
CA ILE A 22 -11.94 5.58 8.23
C ILE A 22 -13.08 4.88 7.50
N HIS A 23 -12.97 4.77 6.18
CA HIS A 23 -13.79 3.89 5.37
C HIS A 23 -12.97 2.64 5.02
N PHE A 24 -13.25 1.53 5.69
CA PHE A 24 -12.52 0.27 5.46
C PHE A 24 -13.16 -0.56 4.34
N ILE A 25 -12.36 -0.90 3.33
CA ILE A 25 -12.79 -1.75 2.20
C ILE A 25 -12.13 -3.12 2.34
N ALA A 26 -12.95 -4.14 2.64
CA ALA A 26 -12.49 -5.52 2.75
C ALA A 26 -12.34 -6.18 1.37
N SER A 27 -11.26 -5.84 0.64
CA SER A 27 -10.96 -6.43 -0.67
C SER A 27 -9.45 -6.49 -0.92
N HIS A 28 -9.06 -7.12 -2.04
CA HIS A 28 -7.77 -6.81 -2.64
C HIS A 28 -7.75 -5.35 -3.11
N ALA A 29 -6.58 -4.72 -3.09
CA ALA A 29 -6.44 -3.30 -3.40
C ALA A 29 -6.79 -2.97 -4.86
N MET A 30 -6.33 -3.78 -5.82
CA MET A 30 -6.55 -3.49 -7.25
C MET A 30 -8.04 -3.35 -7.62
N PRO A 31 -8.94 -4.28 -7.25
CA PRO A 31 -10.39 -4.10 -7.47
C PRO A 31 -10.95 -2.83 -6.80
N ALA A 32 -10.51 -2.49 -5.58
CA ALA A 32 -10.97 -1.28 -4.91
C ALA A 32 -10.54 -0.01 -5.64
N LEU A 33 -9.26 0.06 -6.07
CA LEU A 33 -8.75 1.21 -6.84
C LEU A 33 -9.47 1.37 -8.18
N HIS A 34 -9.78 0.27 -8.87
CA HIS A 34 -10.58 0.30 -10.10
C HIS A 34 -12.01 0.79 -9.86
N ASN A 35 -12.64 0.34 -8.77
CA ASN A 35 -13.98 0.81 -8.41
C ASN A 35 -14.00 2.30 -8.07
N LEU A 36 -12.98 2.81 -7.35
CA LEU A 36 -12.87 4.24 -7.06
C LEU A 36 -12.78 5.07 -8.35
N LEU A 37 -11.92 4.65 -9.29
CA LEU A 37 -11.82 5.30 -10.60
C LEU A 37 -13.14 5.25 -11.37
N HIS A 38 -13.79 4.09 -11.42
CA HIS A 38 -15.09 3.94 -12.09
C HIS A 38 -16.17 4.85 -11.49
N ASN A 39 -16.10 5.12 -10.19
CA ASN A 39 -17.04 5.97 -9.46
C ASN A 39 -16.69 7.47 -9.56
N GLY A 40 -15.69 7.86 -10.35
CA GLY A 40 -15.37 9.27 -10.61
C GLY A 40 -14.45 9.90 -9.56
N GLU A 41 -13.74 9.10 -8.77
CA GLU A 41 -12.79 9.58 -7.75
C GLU A 41 -11.41 9.98 -8.35
N GLU A 42 -11.36 10.34 -9.63
CA GLU A 42 -10.14 10.82 -10.26
C GLU A 42 -9.70 12.17 -9.66
N GLY A 43 -8.46 12.25 -9.21
CA GLY A 43 -7.88 13.44 -8.61
C GLY A 43 -8.55 13.90 -7.31
N THR A 44 -9.25 13.03 -6.58
CA THR A 44 -9.94 13.40 -5.34
C THR A 44 -9.11 13.18 -4.08
N PHE A 45 -8.03 12.38 -4.16
CA PHE A 45 -7.18 12.07 -3.01
C PHE A 45 -6.01 13.06 -2.89
N ASP A 46 -5.77 13.53 -1.66
CA ASP A 46 -4.62 14.39 -1.34
C ASP A 46 -3.32 13.59 -1.11
N PHE A 47 -3.48 12.40 -0.53
CA PHE A 47 -2.37 11.55 -0.08
C PHE A 47 -2.73 10.08 -0.21
N ALA A 48 -1.76 9.26 -0.62
CA ALA A 48 -1.85 7.81 -0.59
C ALA A 48 -0.60 7.21 0.08
N PHE A 49 -0.81 6.25 0.98
CA PHE A 49 0.25 5.48 1.61
C PHE A 49 0.13 4.02 1.20
N VAL A 50 1.19 3.47 0.61
CA VAL A 50 1.23 2.11 0.06
C VAL A 50 2.22 1.30 0.90
N ASP A 51 1.67 0.49 1.80
CA ASP A 51 2.37 -0.55 2.55
C ASP A 51 1.64 -1.89 2.33
N ALA A 52 1.96 -2.53 1.21
CA ALA A 52 1.28 -3.74 0.75
C ALA A 52 2.27 -4.70 0.07
N ASP A 53 1.75 -5.67 -0.68
CA ASP A 53 2.53 -6.59 -1.49
C ASP A 53 3.34 -5.85 -2.56
N LYS A 54 4.68 -5.98 -2.45
CA LYS A 54 5.66 -5.21 -3.23
C LYS A 54 5.59 -5.48 -4.73
N GLU A 55 5.22 -6.70 -5.11
CA GLU A 55 5.05 -7.13 -6.51
C GLU A 55 4.03 -6.29 -7.29
N ASN A 56 3.05 -5.68 -6.59
CA ASN A 56 2.02 -4.87 -7.22
C ASN A 56 2.24 -3.37 -7.07
N TYR A 57 3.38 -2.91 -6.53
CA TYR A 57 3.63 -1.48 -6.31
C TYR A 57 3.52 -0.64 -7.59
N ILE A 58 4.09 -1.14 -8.69
CA ILE A 58 3.98 -0.47 -10.00
C ILE A 58 2.52 -0.41 -10.47
N LYS A 59 1.75 -1.49 -10.29
CA LYS A 59 0.33 -1.51 -10.67
C LYS A 59 -0.49 -0.55 -9.82
N TYR A 60 -0.19 -0.44 -8.52
CA TYR A 60 -0.80 0.55 -7.64
C TYR A 60 -0.43 1.97 -8.09
N HIS A 61 0.84 2.21 -8.45
CA HIS A 61 1.31 3.51 -8.94
C HIS A 61 0.48 4.02 -10.11
N GLU A 62 0.26 3.19 -11.13
CA GLU A 62 -0.53 3.56 -12.31
C GLU A 62 -1.98 3.97 -11.98
N GLN A 63 -2.60 3.34 -10.98
CA GLN A 63 -3.96 3.72 -10.55
C GLN A 63 -3.93 4.96 -9.65
N LEU A 64 -2.97 5.03 -8.73
CA LEU A 64 -2.84 6.12 -7.77
C LEU A 64 -2.46 7.45 -8.44
N LEU A 65 -1.70 7.43 -9.54
CA LEU A 65 -1.45 8.62 -10.35
C LEU A 65 -2.72 9.28 -10.89
N LYS A 66 -3.79 8.50 -11.07
CA LYS A 66 -5.10 9.00 -11.52
C LYS A 66 -5.98 9.43 -10.36
N LEU A 67 -5.93 8.70 -9.24
CA LEU A 67 -6.75 8.98 -8.06
C LEU A 67 -6.22 10.15 -7.23
N VAL A 68 -4.91 10.33 -7.15
CA VAL A 68 -4.28 11.40 -6.38
C VAL A 68 -4.24 12.67 -7.22
N LYS A 69 -4.65 13.80 -6.63
CA LYS A 69 -4.70 15.09 -7.31
C LYS A 69 -3.31 15.58 -7.71
N VAL A 70 -3.26 16.49 -8.69
CA VAL A 70 -2.02 17.22 -9.02
C VAL A 70 -1.53 17.98 -7.79
N GLY A 71 -0.27 17.76 -7.42
CA GLY A 71 0.34 18.30 -6.20
C GLY A 71 0.08 17.48 -4.92
N GLY A 72 -0.68 16.38 -5.03
CA GLY A 72 -0.81 15.37 -3.97
C GLY A 72 0.44 14.49 -3.85
N ILE A 73 0.47 13.65 -2.83
CA ILE A 73 1.65 12.85 -2.46
C ILE A 73 1.32 11.36 -2.41
N ILE A 74 2.18 10.53 -3.00
CA ILE A 74 2.12 9.07 -2.85
C ILE A 74 3.39 8.62 -2.12
N GLY A 75 3.22 7.98 -0.97
CA GLY A 75 4.31 7.37 -0.20
C GLY A 75 4.31 5.85 -0.34
N TYR A 76 5.45 5.27 -0.66
CA TYR A 76 5.66 3.82 -0.73
C TYR A 76 6.56 3.38 0.43
N ASP A 77 6.09 2.46 1.25
CA ASP A 77 6.89 1.95 2.38
C ASP A 77 7.88 0.86 1.96
N ASN A 78 8.95 0.74 2.75
CA ASN A 78 10.02 -0.25 2.66
C ASN A 78 10.80 -0.29 1.34
N THR A 79 10.90 0.84 0.61
CA THR A 79 11.63 0.91 -0.67
C THR A 79 13.12 0.59 -0.57
N LEU A 80 13.73 0.76 0.61
CA LEU A 80 15.11 0.35 0.88
C LEU A 80 15.24 -1.12 1.27
N TRP A 81 14.13 -1.82 1.52
CA TRP A 81 14.04 -3.25 1.83
C TRP A 81 15.11 -3.72 2.83
N SER A 82 15.15 -3.09 4.00
CA SER A 82 16.17 -3.35 5.05
C SER A 82 17.63 -3.15 4.60
N GLY A 83 17.87 -2.36 3.56
CA GLY A 83 19.19 -2.09 2.99
C GLY A 83 19.64 -3.11 1.96
N THR A 84 18.88 -4.17 1.68
CA THR A 84 19.29 -5.25 0.75
C THR A 84 19.42 -4.79 -0.69
N VAL A 85 18.86 -3.62 -1.02
CA VAL A 85 18.99 -2.98 -2.34
C VAL A 85 20.44 -2.59 -2.65
N ALA A 86 21.30 -2.44 -1.65
CA ALA A 86 22.70 -2.09 -1.81
C ALA A 86 23.66 -3.29 -1.72
N LEU A 87 23.15 -4.50 -1.45
CA LEU A 87 23.95 -5.70 -1.30
C LEU A 87 24.16 -6.39 -2.66
N ALA A 88 25.38 -6.92 -2.87
CA ALA A 88 25.63 -7.86 -3.97
C ALA A 88 24.79 -9.13 -3.78
N GLU A 89 24.51 -9.85 -4.86
CA GLU A 89 23.68 -11.07 -4.77
C GLU A 89 24.33 -12.14 -3.91
N GLU A 90 25.67 -12.25 -3.98
CA GLU A 90 26.45 -13.19 -3.18
C GLU A 90 26.36 -12.91 -1.66
N ASP A 91 26.06 -11.67 -1.28
CA ASP A 91 25.94 -11.24 0.11
C ASP A 91 24.52 -11.41 0.69
N LEU A 92 23.54 -11.77 -0.15
CA LEU A 92 22.16 -12.01 0.30
C LEU A 92 22.05 -13.39 0.96
N SER A 93 21.41 -13.42 2.13
CA SER A 93 20.98 -14.71 2.69
C SER A 93 19.88 -15.32 1.80
N GLN A 94 19.76 -16.65 1.82
CA GLN A 94 18.71 -17.35 1.07
C GLN A 94 17.31 -16.86 1.46
N GLU A 95 17.09 -16.53 2.73
CA GLU A 95 15.84 -15.90 3.19
C GLU A 95 15.56 -14.59 2.44
N TRP A 96 16.55 -13.73 2.26
CA TRP A 96 16.38 -12.47 1.56
C TRP A 96 16.17 -12.67 0.06
N VAL A 97 16.85 -13.64 -0.55
CA VAL A 97 16.61 -14.01 -1.95
C VAL A 97 15.15 -14.43 -2.16
N GLU A 98 14.62 -15.30 -1.29
CA GLU A 98 13.22 -15.72 -1.34
C GLU A 98 12.24 -14.57 -1.09
N ARG A 99 12.54 -13.69 -0.12
CA ARG A 99 11.67 -12.56 0.26
C ARG A 99 11.65 -11.41 -0.74
N ILE A 100 12.77 -11.15 -1.43
CA ILE A 100 12.83 -10.15 -2.51
C ILE A 100 12.11 -10.69 -3.76
N GLY A 101 12.23 -11.99 -4.01
CA GLY A 101 11.68 -12.62 -5.19
C GLY A 101 12.48 -12.27 -6.46
N PRO A 102 12.02 -12.74 -7.63
CA PRO A 102 12.78 -12.63 -8.88
C PRO A 102 12.79 -11.23 -9.51
N ASN A 103 11.95 -10.32 -9.00
CA ASN A 103 11.73 -8.99 -9.57
C ASN A 103 12.50 -7.91 -8.79
N ARG A 104 13.83 -8.02 -8.74
CA ARG A 104 14.70 -6.88 -8.40
C ARG A 104 14.52 -5.76 -9.41
#